data_AF-A0A6N7AQD4-F1
#
_entry.id   AF-A0A6N7AQD4-F1
#
_cell.length_a   1.000
_cell.length_b   1.000
_cell.length_c   1.000
_cell.angle_alpha   90.00
_cell.angle_beta   90.00
_cell.angle_gamma   90.00
#
_symmetry.space_group_name_H-M   'P 1'
#
loop_
_entity.id
_entity.type
_entity.pdbx_description
1 polymer ?
#
loop_
_entity_poly.entity_id
_entity_poly.type
_entity_poly.pdbx_seq_one_letter_code
_entity_poly.pdbx_strand_id
1 'polypeptide(L)'
;MEGSIRCQELESKHPKHNCCHVTLPLPDFSGSAEDDQFRSRFIQCLLHQPPPQWPTQIGEEPIPRVLVQYWHDLNHVPDDVQECLNSWESLRNHGFRRLIFDDERARSFISKHFSAEHVEAFDLCYHPAMRCDYFRLCYIFRYGGFYVDADEVYQDTGCEAFFNDNKLKIRPLCYDTATDAMVRNEIFLKDTSYPSSRIFYVANDPIIGPAGHELIRLAIERSTRILLLRSERPEIQSTTGPGNLSASLVNHAIRTKLACREWDFLILPNWRYTSVCQWSLSYRNDERNWRFLNTPRFTR
;
A
#
# COMPACT_ATOMS: atom_id res chain seq x y z
N MET A 1 -63.46 -21.51 3.68
CA MET A 1 -62.55 -21.83 4.80
C MET A 1 -61.48 -22.76 4.23
N GLU A 2 -60.66 -22.34 3.27
CA GLU A 2 -59.55 -21.37 3.35
C GLU A 2 -58.56 -21.65 4.48
N GLY A 3 -57.33 -21.96 4.07
CA GLY A 3 -56.16 -22.18 4.92
C GLY A 3 -54.89 -22.28 4.07
N SER A 4 -54.54 -21.18 3.40
CA SER A 4 -53.26 -21.01 2.69
C SER A 4 -52.20 -20.53 3.67
N ILE A 5 -51.10 -21.29 3.82
CA ILE A 5 -49.97 -20.96 4.68
C ILE A 5 -49.06 -20.01 3.91
N ARG A 6 -49.04 -18.74 4.35
CA ARG A 6 -48.19 -17.67 3.82
C ARG A 6 -46.82 -17.78 4.48
N CYS A 7 -45.76 -18.02 3.70
CA CYS A 7 -44.38 -17.83 4.13
C CYS A 7 -44.19 -16.34 4.49
N GLN A 8 -43.93 -16.06 5.77
CA GLN A 8 -43.49 -14.74 6.20
C GLN A 8 -41.98 -14.64 6.00
N GLU A 9 -41.58 -13.72 5.13
CA GLU A 9 -40.20 -13.26 4.97
C GLU A 9 -39.71 -12.65 6.29
N LEU A 10 -38.62 -13.21 6.84
CA LEU A 10 -37.87 -12.60 7.93
C LEU A 10 -37.02 -11.47 7.34
N GLU A 11 -37.55 -10.25 7.35
CA GLU A 11 -36.78 -9.04 7.05
C GLU A 11 -35.63 -8.87 8.08
N SER A 12 -34.39 -9.01 7.61
CA SER A 12 -33.22 -8.69 8.42
C SER A 12 -33.20 -7.20 8.74
N LYS A 13 -33.32 -6.85 10.02
CA LYS A 13 -33.08 -5.49 10.53
C LYS A 13 -31.58 -5.19 10.54
N HIS A 14 -31.00 -4.90 9.38
CA HIS A 14 -29.78 -4.10 9.30
C HIS A 14 -30.18 -2.65 9.02
N PRO A 15 -29.69 -1.68 9.80
CA PRO A 15 -29.98 -0.28 9.52
C PRO A 15 -29.38 0.07 8.17
N LYS A 16 -30.24 0.39 7.19
CA LYS A 16 -29.84 1.03 5.94
C LYS A 16 -29.30 2.41 6.30
N HIS A 17 -28.01 2.52 6.57
CA HIS A 17 -27.32 3.79 6.50
C HIS A 17 -27.33 4.23 5.03
N ASN A 18 -28.32 5.04 4.67
CA ASN A 18 -28.31 5.84 3.45
C ASN A 18 -27.19 6.89 3.58
N CYS A 19 -25.95 6.46 3.43
CA CYS A 19 -24.84 7.36 3.21
C CYS A 19 -24.90 7.73 1.73
N CYS A 20 -25.33 8.95 1.41
CA CYS A 20 -25.21 9.50 0.08
C CYS A 20 -23.72 9.50 -0.30
N HIS A 21 -23.25 8.46 -0.98
CA HIS A 21 -21.89 8.41 -1.50
C HIS A 21 -21.78 9.43 -2.62
N VAL A 22 -21.12 10.55 -2.35
CA VAL A 22 -20.82 11.55 -3.37
C VAL A 22 -19.81 10.91 -4.33
N THR A 23 -20.23 10.68 -5.56
CA THR A 23 -19.37 10.08 -6.60
C THR A 23 -18.73 11.19 -7.41
N LEU A 24 -17.40 11.18 -7.51
CA LEU A 24 -16.67 12.06 -8.42
C LEU A 24 -16.50 11.34 -9.77
N PRO A 25 -16.71 11.99 -10.93
CA PRO A 25 -16.40 11.37 -12.21
C PRO A 25 -14.88 11.19 -12.33
N LEU A 26 -14.44 10.06 -12.89
CA LEU A 26 -13.03 9.88 -13.24
C LEU A 26 -12.62 10.97 -14.26
N PRO A 27 -11.39 11.50 -14.17
CA PRO A 27 -10.89 12.44 -15.17
C PRO A 27 -10.78 11.76 -16.53
N ASP A 28 -10.59 12.55 -17.59
CA ASP A 28 -10.26 12.01 -18.90
C ASP A 28 -8.89 11.29 -18.83
N PHE A 29 -8.76 10.20 -19.57
CA PHE A 29 -7.55 9.37 -19.52
C PHE A 29 -6.43 9.91 -20.41
N SER A 30 -6.49 11.19 -20.77
CA SER A 30 -5.52 11.88 -21.64
C SER A 30 -4.29 12.36 -20.87
N GLY A 31 -4.40 12.50 -19.53
CA GLY A 31 -3.31 12.92 -18.66
C GLY A 31 -2.28 11.82 -18.39
N SER A 32 -1.15 12.22 -17.81
CA SER A 32 -0.02 11.33 -17.50
C SER A 32 0.03 11.00 -16.02
N ALA A 33 0.25 9.72 -15.67
CA ALA A 33 0.51 9.31 -14.30
C ALA A 33 1.82 9.91 -13.72
N GLU A 34 2.73 10.36 -14.59
CA GLU A 34 3.95 11.07 -14.20
C GLU A 34 3.69 12.54 -13.83
N ASP A 35 2.51 13.09 -14.16
CA ASP A 35 2.10 14.43 -13.72
C ASP A 35 1.47 14.37 -12.32
N ASP A 36 2.01 15.14 -11.38
CA ASP A 36 1.63 15.09 -9.97
C ASP A 36 0.19 15.56 -9.72
N GLN A 37 -0.25 16.59 -10.43
CA GLN A 37 -1.59 17.15 -10.26
C GLN A 37 -2.65 16.21 -10.81
N PHE A 38 -2.41 15.65 -12.01
CA PHE A 38 -3.27 14.66 -12.62
C PHE A 38 -3.34 13.40 -11.76
N ARG A 39 -2.20 12.89 -11.30
CA ARG A 39 -2.14 11.70 -10.44
C ARG A 39 -2.93 11.90 -9.15
N SER A 40 -2.73 13.02 -8.47
CA SER A 40 -3.47 13.35 -7.23
C SER A 40 -4.97 13.47 -7.48
N ARG A 41 -5.37 14.16 -8.55
CA ARG A 41 -6.79 14.30 -8.92
C ARG A 41 -7.42 12.95 -9.27
N PHE A 42 -6.72 12.12 -10.02
CA PHE A 42 -7.20 10.79 -10.39
C PHE A 42 -7.41 9.94 -9.14
N ILE A 43 -6.45 9.93 -8.21
CA ILE A 43 -6.57 9.19 -6.95
C ILE A 43 -7.74 9.72 -6.14
N GLN A 44 -7.94 11.03 -6.01
CA GLN A 44 -9.14 11.54 -5.33
C GLN A 44 -10.43 11.02 -5.96
N CYS A 45 -10.56 11.06 -7.29
CA CYS A 45 -11.74 10.53 -7.97
C CYS A 45 -11.91 9.03 -7.71
N LEU A 46 -10.81 8.27 -7.69
CA LEU A 46 -10.80 6.83 -7.39
C LEU A 46 -11.34 6.54 -5.98
N LEU A 47 -10.93 7.33 -4.98
CA LEU A 47 -11.39 7.19 -3.58
C LEU A 47 -12.88 7.46 -3.39
N HIS A 48 -13.47 8.27 -4.29
CA HIS A 48 -14.88 8.62 -4.28
C HIS A 48 -15.69 7.80 -5.29
N GLN A 49 -15.13 6.74 -5.87
CA GLN A 49 -15.94 5.77 -6.61
C GLN A 49 -16.81 4.98 -5.63
N PRO A 50 -18.01 4.54 -6.05
CA PRO A 50 -18.79 3.61 -5.25
C PRO A 50 -17.95 2.36 -4.95
N PRO A 51 -18.09 1.77 -3.76
CA PRO A 51 -17.40 0.53 -3.45
C PRO A 51 -17.75 -0.50 -4.54
N PRO A 52 -16.77 -1.28 -5.01
CA PRO A 52 -17.06 -2.35 -5.96
C PRO A 52 -18.14 -3.24 -5.35
N GLN A 53 -19.15 -3.61 -6.14
CA GLN A 53 -20.09 -4.64 -5.72
C GLN A 53 -19.27 -5.89 -5.45
N TRP A 54 -19.41 -6.47 -4.25
CA TRP A 54 -18.56 -7.57 -3.79
C TRP A 54 -18.64 -8.72 -4.82
N PRO A 55 -17.55 -9.10 -5.49
CA PRO A 55 -17.60 -10.25 -6.37
C PRO A 55 -17.80 -11.48 -5.50
N THR A 56 -18.77 -12.31 -5.87
CA THR A 56 -19.03 -13.62 -5.25
C THR A 56 -17.96 -14.67 -5.61
N GLN A 57 -16.91 -14.29 -6.34
CA GLN A 57 -15.91 -15.22 -6.85
C GLN A 57 -14.57 -15.04 -6.14
N ILE A 58 -14.21 -16.07 -5.38
CA ILE A 58 -12.88 -16.34 -4.86
C ILE A 58 -11.98 -16.52 -6.09
N GLY A 59 -10.90 -15.74 -6.21
CA GLY A 59 -9.92 -15.93 -7.28
C GLY A 59 -9.33 -17.35 -7.23
N GLU A 60 -8.85 -17.86 -8.36
CA GLU A 60 -8.40 -19.26 -8.49
C GLU A 60 -7.31 -19.65 -7.49
N GLU A 61 -6.48 -18.69 -7.05
CA GLU A 61 -5.51 -18.87 -5.97
C GLU A 61 -5.69 -17.78 -4.88
N PRO A 62 -5.79 -18.15 -3.60
CA PRO A 62 -5.94 -17.20 -2.51
C PRO A 62 -4.61 -16.49 -2.18
N ILE A 63 -4.71 -15.25 -1.68
CA ILE A 63 -3.56 -14.51 -1.15
C ILE A 63 -2.88 -15.34 -0.05
N PRO A 64 -1.57 -15.64 -0.15
CA PRO A 64 -0.88 -16.40 0.89
C PRO A 64 -0.88 -15.68 2.24
N ARG A 65 -1.17 -16.41 3.33
CA ARG A 65 -1.07 -15.90 4.70
C ARG A 65 0.38 -15.85 5.17
N VAL A 66 1.17 -15.00 4.52
CA VAL A 66 2.58 -14.78 4.84
C VAL A 66 2.79 -13.31 5.15
N LEU A 67 3.03 -13.01 6.43
CA LEU A 67 3.47 -11.69 6.88
C LEU A 67 4.96 -11.53 6.58
N VAL A 68 5.31 -10.44 5.92
CA VAL A 68 6.67 -10.05 5.58
C VAL A 68 6.94 -8.69 6.18
N GLN A 69 8.03 -8.60 6.94
CA GLN A 69 8.53 -7.35 7.47
C GLN A 69 10.02 -7.23 7.12
N TYR A 70 10.56 -6.04 7.22
CA TYR A 70 11.95 -5.77 6.85
C TYR A 70 12.61 -4.82 7.84
N TRP A 71 13.85 -5.12 8.21
CA TRP A 71 14.75 -4.19 8.87
C TRP A 71 16.17 -4.45 8.37
N HIS A 72 16.83 -3.40 7.83
CA HIS A 72 18.07 -3.52 7.06
C HIS A 72 19.21 -4.27 7.75
N ASP A 73 19.30 -4.20 9.08
CA ASP A 73 20.30 -4.91 9.88
C ASP A 73 19.65 -5.61 11.08
N LEU A 74 19.34 -6.90 10.90
CA LEU A 74 18.69 -7.71 11.94
C LEU A 74 19.58 -8.00 13.15
N ASN A 75 20.88 -7.73 13.10
CA ASN A 75 21.76 -7.83 14.27
C ASN A 75 21.68 -6.59 15.17
N HIS A 76 21.13 -5.48 14.66
CA HIS A 76 21.07 -4.18 15.34
C HIS A 76 19.67 -3.55 15.23
N VAL A 77 18.62 -4.34 15.50
CA VAL A 77 17.25 -3.84 15.65
C VAL A 77 17.14 -3.09 16.98
N PRO A 78 16.72 -1.80 17.00
CA PRO A 78 16.42 -1.10 18.24
C PRO A 78 15.28 -1.77 19.03
N ASP A 79 15.36 -1.74 20.37
CA ASP A 79 14.36 -2.38 21.24
C ASP A 79 12.94 -1.89 20.96
N ASP A 80 12.76 -0.58 20.73
CA ASP A 80 11.45 0.02 20.44
C ASP A 80 10.88 -0.38 19.06
N VAL A 81 11.74 -0.64 18.08
CA VAL A 81 11.35 -1.25 16.80
C VAL A 81 11.04 -2.74 16.98
N GLN A 82 11.82 -3.43 17.82
CA GLN A 82 11.59 -4.84 18.13
C GLN A 82 10.23 -5.06 18.81
N GLU A 83 9.78 -4.14 19.67
CA GLU A 83 8.43 -4.14 20.23
C GLU A 83 7.34 -4.05 19.15
N CYS A 84 7.51 -3.15 18.17
CA CYS A 84 6.59 -3.03 17.04
C CYS A 84 6.53 -4.35 16.25
N LEU A 85 7.69 -4.91 15.90
CA LEU A 85 7.81 -6.21 15.23
C LEU A 85 7.12 -7.33 16.04
N ASN A 86 7.31 -7.37 17.36
CA ASN A 86 6.75 -8.40 18.23
C ASN A 86 5.22 -8.35 18.33
N SER A 87 4.60 -7.17 18.16
CA SER A 87 3.14 -7.02 18.18
C SER A 87 2.44 -7.90 17.13
N TRP A 88 3.12 -8.23 16.03
CA TRP A 88 2.58 -9.04 14.94
C TRP A 88 2.68 -10.55 15.15
N GLU A 89 3.34 -11.01 16.22
CA GLU A 89 3.55 -12.45 16.46
C GLU A 89 2.23 -13.19 16.69
N SER A 90 1.20 -12.50 17.21
CA SER A 90 -0.13 -13.06 17.46
C SER A 90 -0.80 -13.61 16.20
N LEU A 91 -0.48 -13.09 15.00
CA LEU A 91 -1.01 -13.58 13.73
C LEU A 91 -0.67 -15.04 13.43
N ARG A 92 0.36 -15.61 14.05
CA ARG A 92 0.63 -17.06 13.93
C ARG A 92 -0.53 -17.91 14.42
N ASN A 93 -1.26 -17.43 15.44
CA ASN A 93 -2.48 -18.07 15.95
C ASN A 93 -3.62 -18.04 14.92
N HIS A 94 -3.54 -17.14 13.93
CA HIS A 94 -4.47 -16.99 12.81
C HIS A 94 -3.97 -17.63 11.51
N GLY A 95 -2.97 -18.52 11.62
CA GLY A 95 -2.43 -19.30 10.50
C GLY A 95 -1.43 -18.57 9.62
N PHE A 96 -0.91 -17.42 10.06
CA PHE A 96 0.12 -16.71 9.31
C PHE A 96 1.50 -17.29 9.54
N ARG A 97 2.27 -17.43 8.45
CA ARG A 97 3.73 -17.58 8.53
C ARG A 97 4.34 -16.18 8.55
N ARG A 98 5.31 -15.96 9.44
CA ARG A 98 6.02 -14.68 9.55
C ARG A 98 7.44 -14.79 9.01
N LEU A 99 7.86 -13.80 8.24
CA LEU A 99 9.20 -13.64 7.71
C LEU A 99 9.72 -12.23 7.97
N ILE A 100 10.99 -12.13 8.37
CA ILE A 100 11.68 -10.85 8.50
C ILE A 100 12.95 -10.90 7.66
N PHE A 101 13.15 -9.86 6.84
CA PHE A 101 14.29 -9.71 5.93
C PHE A 101 15.20 -8.58 6.39
N ASP A 102 16.49 -8.76 6.16
CA ASP A 102 17.54 -7.72 6.14
C ASP A 102 17.98 -7.44 4.69
N ASP A 103 18.98 -6.58 4.53
CA ASP A 103 19.58 -6.28 3.23
C ASP A 103 20.12 -7.52 2.51
N GLU A 104 20.82 -8.40 3.23
CA GLU A 104 21.45 -9.58 2.64
C GLU A 104 20.39 -10.56 2.10
N ARG A 105 19.38 -10.88 2.93
CA ARG A 105 18.28 -11.77 2.54
C ARG A 105 17.43 -11.16 1.45
N ALA A 106 17.18 -9.85 1.49
CA ALA A 106 16.42 -9.16 0.44
C ALA A 106 17.16 -9.21 -0.90
N ARG A 107 18.46 -8.90 -0.91
CA ARG A 107 19.29 -8.98 -2.11
C ARG A 107 19.37 -10.42 -2.65
N SER A 108 19.57 -11.41 -1.77
CA SER A 108 19.60 -12.82 -2.16
C SER A 108 18.25 -13.31 -2.71
N PHE A 109 17.14 -12.79 -2.18
CA PHE A 109 15.82 -13.08 -2.71
C PHE A 109 15.67 -12.54 -4.14
N ILE A 110 16.06 -11.28 -4.36
CA ILE A 110 15.94 -10.63 -5.66
C ILE A 110 16.82 -11.36 -6.69
N SER A 111 18.08 -11.69 -6.35
CA SER A 111 18.98 -12.39 -7.26
C SER A 111 18.51 -13.79 -7.66
N LYS A 112 17.75 -14.46 -6.79
CA LYS A 112 17.16 -15.78 -7.07
C LYS A 112 15.93 -15.72 -7.97
N HIS A 113 15.21 -14.60 -7.97
CA HIS A 113 13.86 -14.53 -8.56
C HIS A 113 13.69 -13.52 -9.68
N PHE A 114 14.63 -12.58 -9.83
CA PHE A 114 14.57 -11.49 -10.80
C PHE A 114 15.88 -11.41 -11.60
N SER A 115 15.92 -10.52 -12.61
CA SER A 115 17.11 -10.35 -13.46
C SER A 115 18.25 -9.60 -12.74
N ALA A 116 19.44 -9.62 -13.33
CA ALA A 116 20.59 -8.86 -12.84
C ALA A 116 20.30 -7.35 -12.72
N GLU A 117 19.50 -6.78 -13.63
CA GLU A 117 19.06 -5.39 -13.57
C GLU A 117 18.28 -5.05 -12.29
N HIS A 118 17.49 -5.99 -11.77
CA HIS A 118 16.74 -5.78 -10.52
C HIS A 118 17.65 -5.84 -9.30
N VAL A 119 18.69 -6.68 -9.35
CA VAL A 119 19.73 -6.73 -8.31
C VAL A 119 20.51 -5.42 -8.32
N GLU A 120 20.91 -4.94 -9.50
CA GLU A 120 21.59 -3.65 -9.65
C GLU A 120 20.71 -2.49 -9.17
N ALA A 121 19.43 -2.47 -9.52
CA ALA A 121 18.50 -1.46 -9.03
C ALA A 121 18.38 -1.48 -7.49
N PHE A 122 18.32 -2.66 -6.88
CA PHE A 122 18.35 -2.78 -5.41
C PHE A 122 19.66 -2.27 -4.81
N ASP A 123 20.80 -2.56 -5.45
CA ASP A 123 22.12 -2.10 -4.99
C ASP A 123 22.27 -0.56 -5.12
N LEU A 124 21.58 0.05 -6.09
CA LEU A 124 21.49 1.51 -6.27
C LEU A 124 20.56 2.20 -5.26
N CYS A 125 19.75 1.45 -4.50
CA CYS A 125 18.97 1.99 -3.39
C CYS A 125 19.90 2.37 -2.23
N TYR A 126 20.31 3.63 -2.22
CA TYR A 126 21.34 4.17 -1.33
C TYR A 126 20.95 4.22 0.16
N HIS A 127 19.66 4.08 0.49
CA HIS A 127 19.15 4.21 1.87
C HIS A 127 18.28 3.00 2.24
N PRO A 128 18.32 2.52 3.50
CA PRO A 128 17.47 1.41 3.98
C PRO A 128 15.98 1.53 3.61
N ALA A 129 15.41 2.73 3.72
CA ALA A 129 14.03 3.00 3.31
C ALA A 129 13.76 2.70 1.82
N MET A 130 14.70 3.03 0.94
CA MET A 130 14.55 2.68 -0.49
C MET A 130 14.67 1.18 -0.73
N ARG A 131 15.58 0.51 0.00
CA ARG A 131 15.78 -0.93 -0.10
C ARG A 131 14.53 -1.69 0.32
N CYS A 132 13.91 -1.32 1.45
CA CYS A 132 12.67 -1.96 1.89
C CYS A 132 11.49 -1.66 0.95
N ASP A 133 11.40 -0.44 0.42
CA ASP A 133 10.42 -0.03 -0.58
C ASP A 133 10.52 -0.83 -1.89
N TYR A 134 11.74 -1.07 -2.39
CA TYR A 134 11.93 -1.88 -3.59
C TYR A 134 11.69 -3.37 -3.32
N PHE A 135 12.22 -3.87 -2.19
CA PHE A 135 12.08 -5.27 -1.78
C PHE A 135 10.61 -5.68 -1.59
N ARG A 136 9.78 -4.85 -0.93
CA ARG A 136 8.36 -5.20 -0.69
C ARG A 136 7.60 -5.44 -1.99
N LEU A 137 7.89 -4.63 -3.02
CA LEU A 137 7.29 -4.80 -4.34
C LEU A 137 7.73 -6.12 -4.97
N CYS A 138 9.04 -6.39 -4.96
CA CYS A 138 9.59 -7.64 -5.49
C CYS A 138 9.02 -8.89 -4.78
N TYR A 139 8.92 -8.86 -3.46
CA TYR A 139 8.38 -9.97 -2.69
C TYR A 139 6.90 -10.21 -3.03
N ILE A 140 6.07 -9.16 -2.93
CA ILE A 140 4.63 -9.27 -3.20
C ILE A 140 4.38 -9.68 -4.65
N PHE A 141 5.14 -9.18 -5.62
CA PHE A 141 5.00 -9.64 -7.01
C PHE A 141 5.33 -11.13 -7.14
N ARG A 142 6.41 -11.61 -6.53
CA ARG A 142 6.84 -12.99 -6.71
C ARG A 142 5.96 -14.02 -5.99
N TYR A 143 5.55 -13.71 -4.76
CA TYR A 143 4.90 -14.66 -3.85
C TYR A 143 3.55 -14.19 -3.33
N GLY A 144 3.13 -12.96 -3.59
CA GLY A 144 1.99 -12.36 -2.93
C GLY A 144 2.19 -12.26 -1.42
N GLY A 145 1.10 -12.13 -0.70
CA GLY A 145 1.06 -12.15 0.76
C GLY A 145 0.80 -10.79 1.37
N PHE A 146 1.49 -10.49 2.47
CA PHE A 146 1.19 -9.36 3.34
C PHE A 146 2.47 -8.70 3.81
N TYR A 147 2.78 -7.53 3.25
CA TYR A 147 3.88 -6.70 3.73
C TYR A 147 3.37 -5.64 4.72
N VAL A 148 4.10 -5.47 5.82
CA VAL A 148 3.92 -4.36 6.78
C VAL A 148 5.27 -3.80 7.20
N ASP A 149 5.36 -2.48 7.37
CA ASP A 149 6.54 -1.81 7.90
C ASP A 149 6.89 -2.24 9.34
N ALA A 150 8.16 -2.10 9.70
CA ALA A 150 8.67 -2.51 11.01
C ALA A 150 8.29 -1.54 12.14
N ASP A 151 7.82 -0.33 11.81
CA ASP A 151 7.38 0.70 12.75
C ASP A 151 5.85 0.69 12.97
N GLU A 152 5.15 -0.32 12.47
CA GLU A 152 3.70 -0.50 12.63
C GLU A 152 3.39 -1.46 13.79
N VAL A 153 2.39 -1.11 14.60
CA VAL A 153 1.95 -1.87 15.77
C VAL A 153 0.57 -2.47 15.52
N TYR A 154 0.50 -3.80 15.54
CA TYR A 154 -0.74 -4.56 15.35
C TYR A 154 -1.72 -4.33 16.53
N GLN A 155 -3.01 -4.20 16.20
CA GLN A 155 -4.09 -3.94 17.16
C GLN A 155 -4.94 -5.20 17.47
N ASP A 156 -4.41 -6.39 17.18
CA ASP A 156 -5.07 -7.70 17.42
C ASP A 156 -6.46 -7.85 16.76
N THR A 157 -6.70 -7.17 15.63
CA THR A 157 -7.99 -7.28 14.93
C THR A 157 -7.94 -6.99 13.43
N GLY A 158 -8.81 -7.66 12.66
CA GLY A 158 -9.20 -7.26 11.31
C GLY A 158 -8.34 -7.77 10.14
N CYS A 159 -7.26 -8.51 10.39
CA CYS A 159 -6.36 -8.95 9.32
C CYS A 159 -6.98 -9.99 8.39
N GLU A 160 -7.73 -10.96 8.91
CA GLU A 160 -8.19 -12.14 8.16
C GLU A 160 -9.17 -11.77 7.04
N ALA A 161 -9.97 -10.72 7.25
CA ALA A 161 -10.92 -10.23 6.26
C ALA A 161 -10.23 -9.76 4.96
N PHE A 162 -8.97 -9.32 5.03
CA PHE A 162 -8.22 -8.90 3.85
C PHE A 162 -7.83 -10.05 2.91
N PHE A 163 -8.00 -11.31 3.36
CA PHE A 163 -7.65 -12.52 2.61
C PHE A 163 -8.87 -13.26 2.07
N ASN A 164 -10.07 -12.67 2.19
CA ASN A 164 -11.33 -13.27 1.71
C ASN A 164 -11.53 -13.18 0.20
N ASP A 165 -10.74 -12.35 -0.49
CA ASP A 165 -10.71 -12.23 -1.94
C ASP A 165 -9.27 -12.09 -2.44
N ASN A 166 -9.08 -12.13 -3.76
CA ASN A 166 -7.77 -12.07 -4.40
C ASN A 166 -7.37 -10.69 -4.96
N LYS A 167 -8.02 -9.61 -4.50
CA LYS A 167 -7.67 -8.24 -4.92
C LYS A 167 -6.41 -7.74 -4.21
N LEU A 168 -5.68 -6.80 -4.82
CA LEU A 168 -4.62 -6.06 -4.12
C LEU A 168 -5.24 -5.06 -3.13
N LYS A 169 -4.73 -4.95 -1.92
CA LYS A 169 -5.20 -4.00 -0.90
C LYS A 169 -4.09 -2.99 -0.63
N ILE A 170 -4.46 -1.71 -0.71
CA ILE A 170 -3.57 -0.57 -0.50
C ILE A 170 -4.30 0.53 0.27
N ARG A 171 -3.56 1.34 1.02
CA ARG A 171 -4.13 2.38 1.89
C ARG A 171 -4.08 3.75 1.22
N PRO A 172 -5.14 4.58 1.34
CA PRO A 172 -5.11 5.94 0.82
C PRO A 172 -4.43 6.89 1.80
N LEU A 173 -3.81 7.94 1.26
CA LEU A 173 -3.18 9.02 1.98
C LEU A 173 -3.54 10.37 1.35
N CYS A 174 -3.57 11.40 2.18
CA CYS A 174 -3.75 12.77 1.75
C CYS A 174 -2.81 13.67 2.56
N TYR A 175 -1.97 14.44 1.87
CA TYR A 175 -1.12 15.47 2.46
C TYR A 175 -1.69 16.84 2.16
N ASP A 176 -1.67 17.75 3.12
CA ASP A 176 -2.06 19.14 2.91
C ASP A 176 -0.83 20.04 3.04
N THR A 177 -0.41 20.61 1.91
CA THR A 177 0.77 21.48 1.84
C THR A 177 0.57 22.80 2.56
N ALA A 178 -0.68 23.23 2.80
CA ALA A 178 -0.96 24.47 3.53
C ALA A 178 -0.73 24.31 5.04
N THR A 179 -0.91 23.11 5.58
CA THR A 179 -0.74 22.80 7.01
C THR A 179 0.50 21.96 7.31
N ASP A 180 1.22 21.54 6.27
CA ASP A 180 2.40 20.67 6.34
C ASP A 180 2.12 19.36 7.10
N ALA A 181 0.92 18.80 6.89
CA ALA A 181 0.41 17.68 7.68
C ALA A 181 -0.39 16.67 6.86
N MET A 182 -0.44 15.44 7.39
CA MET A 182 -1.32 14.39 6.88
C MET A 182 -2.77 14.69 7.27
N VAL A 183 -3.67 14.63 6.29
CA VAL A 183 -5.11 14.75 6.51
C VAL A 183 -5.67 13.39 6.92
N ARG A 184 -6.51 13.36 7.95
CA ARG A 184 -7.15 12.13 8.43
C ARG A 184 -8.13 11.55 7.39
N ASN A 185 -8.15 10.22 7.28
CA ASN A 185 -9.03 9.49 6.35
C ASN A 185 -10.51 9.86 6.50
N GLU A 186 -10.99 10.02 7.73
CA GLU A 186 -12.40 10.41 8.01
C GLU A 186 -12.80 11.75 7.38
N ILE A 187 -11.82 12.63 7.13
CA ILE A 187 -12.02 13.96 6.58
C ILE A 187 -11.97 13.88 5.04
N PHE A 188 -10.85 13.43 4.47
CA PHE A 188 -10.65 13.52 3.02
C PHE A 188 -11.48 12.51 2.21
N LEU A 189 -12.02 11.47 2.84
CA LEU A 189 -12.94 10.52 2.18
C LEU A 189 -14.39 11.04 2.11
N LYS A 190 -14.72 12.09 2.88
CA LYS A 190 -16.02 12.75 2.84
C LYS A 190 -15.98 14.05 2.05
N ASP A 191 -14.81 14.67 2.01
CA ASP A 191 -14.60 15.96 1.38
C ASP A 191 -14.30 15.78 -0.12
N THR A 192 -15.31 16.09 -0.94
CA THR A 192 -15.22 16.06 -2.40
C THR A 192 -14.67 17.35 -3.00
N SER A 193 -14.38 18.36 -2.18
CA SER A 193 -13.61 19.51 -2.66
C SER A 193 -12.19 19.05 -3.03
N TYR A 194 -11.62 19.64 -4.08
CA TYR A 194 -10.22 19.43 -4.43
C TYR A 194 -9.43 20.72 -4.17
N PRO A 195 -9.10 21.04 -2.89
CA PRO A 195 -8.23 22.17 -2.60
C PRO A 195 -6.90 21.97 -3.29
N SER A 196 -6.37 23.04 -3.90
CA SER A 196 -5.06 22.99 -4.57
C SER A 196 -3.90 22.64 -3.64
N SER A 197 -4.08 22.75 -2.32
CA SER A 197 -3.09 22.37 -1.32
C SER A 197 -3.06 20.87 -1.02
N ARG A 198 -4.08 20.10 -1.41
CA ARG A 198 -4.18 18.67 -1.09
C ARG A 198 -3.58 17.79 -2.16
N ILE A 199 -2.73 16.87 -1.72
CA ILE A 199 -2.09 15.84 -2.54
C ILE A 199 -2.64 14.49 -2.09
N PHE A 200 -3.37 13.82 -2.96
CA PHE A 200 -3.94 12.49 -2.73
C PHE A 200 -3.02 11.43 -3.36
N TYR A 201 -2.71 10.39 -2.60
CA TYR A 201 -1.82 9.32 -3.04
C TYR A 201 -2.13 8.02 -2.28
N VAL A 202 -1.45 6.93 -2.61
CA VAL A 202 -1.56 5.67 -1.87
C VAL A 202 -0.26 5.35 -1.16
N ALA A 203 -0.37 4.84 0.06
CA ALA A 203 0.76 4.31 0.79
C ALA A 203 1.26 3.03 0.11
N ASN A 204 2.58 2.81 0.15
CA ASN A 204 3.19 1.51 -0.12
C ASN A 204 3.29 0.65 1.15
N ASP A 205 2.53 0.99 2.19
CA ASP A 205 2.36 0.24 3.44
C ASP A 205 0.93 0.38 4.02
N PRO A 206 0.24 -0.73 4.32
CA PRO A 206 0.61 -2.12 3.98
C PRO A 206 0.46 -2.39 2.48
N ILE A 207 0.99 -3.52 2.02
CA ILE A 207 0.63 -4.10 0.72
C ILE A 207 0.18 -5.54 0.95
N ILE A 208 -1.09 -5.84 0.61
CA ILE A 208 -1.65 -7.19 0.72
C ILE A 208 -2.15 -7.59 -0.67
N GLY A 209 -1.69 -8.69 -1.24
CA GLY A 209 -2.12 -9.02 -2.59
C GLY A 209 -1.65 -10.36 -3.14
N PRO A 210 -2.21 -10.77 -4.28
CA PRO A 210 -1.76 -11.97 -4.98
C PRO A 210 -0.36 -11.82 -5.56
N ALA A 211 0.27 -12.96 -5.84
CA ALA A 211 1.43 -13.01 -6.72
C ALA A 211 1.06 -12.55 -8.14
N GLY A 212 2.01 -11.96 -8.85
CA GLY A 212 1.86 -11.58 -10.26
C GLY A 212 0.97 -10.37 -10.52
N HIS A 213 0.55 -9.62 -9.50
CA HIS A 213 -0.35 -8.49 -9.68
C HIS A 213 0.25 -7.40 -10.59
N GLU A 214 -0.48 -7.02 -11.64
CA GLU A 214 -0.02 -6.12 -12.71
C GLU A 214 0.41 -4.74 -12.18
N LEU A 215 -0.36 -4.14 -11.26
CA LEU A 215 0.03 -2.89 -10.60
C LEU A 215 1.43 -2.97 -9.95
N ILE A 216 1.72 -4.07 -9.25
CA ILE A 216 3.02 -4.24 -8.57
C ILE A 216 4.13 -4.43 -9.61
N ARG A 217 3.87 -5.16 -10.70
CA ARG A 217 4.81 -5.27 -11.85
C ARG A 217 5.17 -3.89 -12.40
N LEU A 218 4.17 -3.04 -12.67
CA LEU A 218 4.38 -1.67 -13.16
C LEU A 218 5.22 -0.83 -12.18
N ALA A 219 4.99 -1.00 -10.87
CA ALA A 219 5.76 -0.31 -9.85
C ALA A 219 7.24 -0.75 -9.80
N ILE A 220 7.51 -2.06 -9.95
CA ILE A 220 8.88 -2.59 -10.03
C ILE A 220 9.57 -2.05 -11.29
N GLU A 221 8.92 -2.14 -12.45
CA GLU A 221 9.50 -1.70 -13.73
C GLU A 221 9.79 -0.21 -13.73
N ARG A 222 8.85 0.60 -13.23
CA ARG A 222 9.04 2.03 -13.11
C ARG A 222 10.21 2.38 -12.19
N SER A 223 10.29 1.75 -11.02
CA SER A 223 11.36 1.98 -10.06
C SER A 223 12.72 1.58 -10.63
N THR A 224 12.82 0.37 -11.19
CA THR A 224 14.03 -0.18 -11.82
C THR A 224 14.53 0.74 -12.94
N ARG A 225 13.64 1.19 -13.82
CA ARG A 225 13.99 2.13 -14.89
C ARG A 225 14.55 3.45 -14.34
N ILE A 226 13.96 4.01 -13.29
CA ILE A 226 14.43 5.27 -12.70
C ILE A 226 15.81 5.08 -12.07
N LEU A 227 16.02 3.99 -11.34
CA LEU A 227 17.28 3.68 -10.66
C LEU A 227 18.42 3.48 -11.66
N LEU A 228 18.18 2.76 -12.77
CA LEU A 228 19.21 2.47 -13.77
C LEU A 228 19.52 3.64 -14.72
N LEU A 229 18.56 4.52 -14.99
CA LEU A 229 18.74 5.61 -15.96
C LEU A 229 19.24 6.92 -15.36
N ARG A 230 19.11 7.13 -14.04
CA ARG A 230 19.49 8.40 -13.42
C ARG A 230 20.96 8.42 -13.04
N SER A 231 21.64 9.50 -13.43
CA SER A 231 23.00 9.82 -12.98
C SER A 231 23.02 10.45 -11.58
N GLU A 232 21.93 11.08 -11.17
CA GLU A 232 21.80 11.77 -9.88
C GLU A 232 21.02 10.94 -8.87
N ARG A 233 21.26 11.22 -7.58
CA ARG A 233 20.59 10.57 -6.47
C ARG A 233 19.07 10.79 -6.56
N PRO A 234 18.25 9.73 -6.79
CA PRO A 234 16.82 9.89 -6.99
C PRO A 234 16.09 10.20 -5.68
N GLU A 235 14.97 10.92 -5.76
CA GLU A 235 14.11 11.20 -4.60
C GLU A 235 13.34 9.93 -4.20
N ILE A 236 13.30 9.63 -2.89
CA ILE A 236 12.85 8.34 -2.35
C ILE A 236 11.38 8.07 -2.65
N GLN A 237 10.49 9.02 -2.34
CA GLN A 237 9.05 8.80 -2.44
C GLN A 237 8.60 8.53 -3.88
N SER A 238 9.13 9.29 -4.83
CA SER A 238 8.80 9.19 -6.25
C SER A 238 9.47 8.00 -6.95
N THR A 239 10.51 7.40 -6.36
CA THR A 239 11.29 6.32 -7.00
C THR A 239 10.93 4.95 -6.49
N THR A 240 10.97 4.74 -5.17
CA THR A 240 10.67 3.44 -4.54
C THR A 240 9.43 3.52 -3.65
N GLY A 241 9.15 4.70 -3.09
CA GLY A 241 8.12 4.92 -2.10
C GLY A 241 6.68 5.11 -2.62
N PRO A 242 5.81 5.76 -1.82
CA PRO A 242 4.39 5.95 -2.12
C PRO A 242 4.10 6.62 -3.48
N GLY A 243 4.95 7.55 -3.92
CA GLY A 243 4.82 8.22 -5.21
C GLY A 243 4.96 7.26 -6.39
N ASN A 244 5.89 6.31 -6.32
CA ASN A 244 6.05 5.27 -7.34
C ASN A 244 4.82 4.36 -7.44
N LEU A 245 4.32 3.89 -6.29
CA LEU A 245 3.13 3.04 -6.26
C LEU A 245 1.89 3.81 -6.77
N SER A 246 1.77 5.09 -6.42
CA SER A 246 0.67 5.95 -6.87
C SER A 246 0.67 6.16 -8.38
N ALA A 247 1.83 6.42 -8.98
CA ALA A 247 1.94 6.58 -10.44
C ALA A 247 1.57 5.27 -11.16
N SER A 248 2.04 4.15 -10.60
CA SER A 248 1.75 2.82 -11.12
C SER A 248 0.27 2.44 -10.99
N LEU A 249 -0.37 2.81 -9.87
CA LEU A 249 -1.82 2.65 -9.66
C LEU A 249 -2.62 3.41 -10.72
N VAL A 250 -2.30 4.69 -10.96
CA VAL A 250 -3.04 5.50 -11.95
C VAL A 250 -2.89 4.91 -13.35
N ASN A 251 -1.67 4.52 -13.74
CA ASN A 251 -1.42 3.85 -15.02
C ASN A 251 -2.21 2.53 -15.14
N HIS A 252 -2.17 1.68 -14.11
CA HIS A 252 -2.94 0.43 -14.06
C HIS A 252 -4.45 0.67 -14.15
N ALA A 253 -4.97 1.66 -13.42
CA ALA A 253 -6.39 1.99 -13.40
C ALA A 253 -6.87 2.50 -14.77
N ILE A 254 -6.09 3.34 -15.44
CA ILE A 254 -6.40 3.78 -16.81
C ILE A 254 -6.45 2.58 -17.76
N ARG A 255 -5.43 1.72 -17.77
CA ARG A 255 -5.39 0.51 -18.61
C ARG A 255 -6.58 -0.42 -18.36
N THR A 256 -6.91 -0.63 -17.09
CA THR A 256 -8.02 -1.48 -16.67
C THR A 256 -9.37 -0.95 -17.16
N LYS A 257 -9.60 0.37 -17.09
CA LYS A 257 -10.85 0.97 -17.60
C LYS A 257 -10.94 1.01 -19.12
N LEU A 258 -9.84 1.31 -19.81
CA LEU A 258 -9.79 1.24 -21.27
C LEU A 258 -10.06 -0.18 -21.77
N ALA A 259 -9.69 -1.21 -21.00
CA ALA A 259 -10.00 -2.61 -21.28
C ALA A 259 -11.40 -3.05 -20.79
N CYS A 260 -12.25 -2.14 -20.32
CA CYS A 260 -13.59 -2.40 -19.79
C CYS A 260 -13.61 -3.44 -18.65
N ARG A 261 -12.59 -3.47 -17.80
CA ARG A 261 -12.49 -4.40 -16.65
C ARG A 261 -12.87 -3.72 -15.34
N GLU A 262 -13.23 -4.55 -14.36
CA GLU A 262 -13.39 -4.11 -12.97
C GLU A 262 -12.03 -3.90 -12.29
N TRP A 263 -12.05 -3.17 -11.18
CA TRP A 263 -10.87 -3.01 -10.34
C TRP A 263 -10.51 -4.32 -9.65
N ASP A 264 -9.25 -4.73 -9.82
CA ASP A 264 -8.59 -5.85 -9.16
C ASP A 264 -7.87 -5.44 -7.85
N PHE A 265 -8.11 -4.21 -7.39
CA PHE A 265 -7.60 -3.68 -6.12
C PHE A 265 -8.73 -3.08 -5.26
N LEU A 266 -8.44 -2.93 -3.96
CA LEU A 266 -9.28 -2.34 -2.94
C LEU A 266 -8.49 -1.30 -2.15
N ILE A 267 -9.18 -0.20 -1.83
CA ILE A 267 -8.66 0.83 -0.93
C ILE A 267 -9.04 0.46 0.50
N LEU A 268 -8.07 0.51 1.42
CA LEU A 268 -8.25 0.26 2.85
C LEU A 268 -8.37 1.58 3.63
N PRO A 269 -9.56 2.22 3.72
CA PRO A 269 -9.71 3.49 4.44
C PRO A 269 -9.52 3.35 5.96
N ASN A 270 -9.64 2.13 6.47
CA ASN A 270 -9.79 1.82 7.89
C ASN A 270 -8.60 1.06 8.47
N TRP A 271 -7.45 1.08 7.79
CA TRP A 271 -6.22 0.40 8.23
C TRP A 271 -5.82 0.72 9.68
N ARG A 272 -6.07 1.95 10.13
CA ARG A 272 -5.76 2.40 11.51
C ARG A 272 -6.42 1.58 12.62
N TYR A 273 -7.46 0.79 12.31
CA TYR A 273 -8.08 -0.12 13.28
C TYR A 273 -7.37 -1.46 13.35
N THR A 274 -6.59 -1.82 12.32
CA THR A 274 -5.76 -3.03 12.28
C THR A 274 -4.35 -2.73 12.79
N SER A 275 -3.76 -1.61 12.40
CA SER A 275 -2.40 -1.24 12.77
C SER A 275 -2.21 0.27 12.86
N VAL A 276 -1.31 0.69 13.74
CA VAL A 276 -0.93 2.09 13.93
C VAL A 276 0.59 2.24 13.85
N CYS A 277 1.05 3.19 13.05
CA CYS A 277 2.46 3.60 13.01
C CYS A 277 2.90 4.19 14.36
N GLN A 278 3.99 3.66 14.91
CA GLN A 278 4.64 4.21 16.09
C GLN A 278 5.60 5.34 15.70
N TRP A 279 5.25 6.57 16.10
CA TRP A 279 6.00 7.77 15.72
C TRP A 279 7.16 8.10 16.66
N SER A 280 7.12 7.63 17.91
CA SER A 280 8.16 7.88 18.90
C SER A 280 9.18 6.74 18.94
N LEU A 281 9.87 6.51 17.81
CA LEU A 281 10.92 5.50 17.68
C LEU A 281 12.30 6.12 17.59
N SER A 282 13.28 5.49 18.23
CA SER A 282 14.65 5.93 18.39
C SER A 282 15.34 6.23 17.06
N TYR A 283 15.17 5.36 16.06
CA TYR A 283 15.76 5.53 14.71
C TYR A 283 15.28 6.79 13.98
N ARG A 284 14.12 7.35 14.38
CA ARG A 284 13.62 8.59 13.77
C ARG A 284 14.46 9.82 14.14
N ASN A 285 15.39 9.69 15.10
CA ASN A 285 16.26 10.76 15.56
C ASN A 285 17.69 10.68 15.00
N ASP A 286 17.99 9.74 14.10
CA ASP A 286 19.32 9.56 13.50
C ASP A 286 19.27 9.37 11.97
N GLU A 287 20.41 9.00 11.38
CA GLU A 287 20.59 8.87 9.92
C GLU A 287 19.70 7.81 9.25
N ARG A 288 19.09 6.91 10.03
CA ARG A 288 18.11 5.94 9.53
C ARG A 288 16.77 6.59 9.19
N ASN A 289 16.51 7.80 9.69
CA ASN A 289 15.37 8.60 9.25
C ASN A 289 15.66 9.24 7.90
N TRP A 290 15.08 8.67 6.84
CA TRP A 290 15.26 9.14 5.47
C TRP A 290 14.89 10.63 5.28
N ARG A 291 14.04 11.20 6.14
CA ARG A 291 13.66 12.63 6.08
C ARG A 291 14.82 13.57 6.37
N PHE A 292 15.89 13.09 7.00
CA PHE A 292 17.08 13.87 7.31
C PHE A 292 18.14 13.87 6.21
N LEU A 293 17.95 13.10 5.13
CA LEU A 293 18.95 12.96 4.08
C LEU A 293 19.32 14.27 3.37
N ASN A 294 18.41 15.25 3.37
CA ASN A 294 18.66 16.58 2.80
C ASN A 294 18.92 17.65 3.87
N THR A 295 19.06 17.27 5.14
CA THR A 295 19.40 18.22 6.21
C THR A 295 20.92 18.32 6.42
N PRO A 296 21.48 19.54 6.59
CA PRO A 296 22.92 19.78 6.71
C PRO A 296 23.63 19.00 7.83
N ARG A 297 22.88 18.53 8.83
CA ARG A 297 23.40 17.82 10.02
C ARG A 297 23.87 16.39 9.70
N PHE A 298 23.40 15.81 8.60
CA PHE A 298 23.66 14.41 8.20
C PHE A 298 24.24 14.27 6.79
N THR A 299 24.50 15.37 6.09
CA THR A 299 25.34 15.38 4.88
C THR A 299 26.80 15.33 5.30
N ARG A 300 27.44 14.16 5.21
CA ARG A 300 28.89 13.99 5.23
C ARG A 300 29.41 13.78 3.81
#